data_AF-A0A9E5J3I8-F1
#
_entry.id   AF-A0A9E5J3I8-F1
#
_cell.length_a   1.000
_cell.length_b   1.000
_cell.length_c   1.000
_cell.angle_alpha   90.00
_cell.angle_beta   90.00
_cell.angle_gamma   90.00
#
_symmetry.space_group_name_H-M   'P 1'
#
loop_
_entity.id
_entity.type
_entity.pdbx_description
1 polymer ?
#
loop_
_entity_poly.entity_id
_entity_poly.type
_entity_poly.pdbx_seq_one_letter_code
_entity_poly.pdbx_strand_id
1 'polypeptide(L)'
;ELTATSYLSNRMRQNLASYLINDLGCDWRAGAAWFETHLIDFDVYSNQGNWLYLSGCGTDPRGGRRFNPDKQARDYDPDGSYRALWCR
;
A
#
# COMPACT_ATOMS: atom_id res chain seq x y z
N GLU A 1 3.03 -10.51 6.11
CA GLU A 1 4.25 -10.31 5.29
C GLU A 1 5.18 -9.27 5.90
N LEU A 2 4.85 -7.97 5.87
CA LEU A 2 5.76 -6.89 6.30
C LEU A 2 6.43 -7.10 7.67
N THR A 3 5.68 -7.46 8.71
CA THR A 3 6.27 -7.71 10.04
C THR A 3 7.20 -8.93 10.08
N ALA A 4 6.98 -9.91 9.21
CA ALA A 4 7.76 -11.16 9.19
C ALA A 4 9.01 -11.06 8.30
N THR A 5 8.96 -10.26 7.23
CA THR A 5 10.00 -10.21 6.19
C THR A 5 10.63 -8.84 6.02
N SER A 6 10.08 -7.81 6.66
CA SER A 6 10.41 -6.40 6.42
C SER A 6 10.25 -5.99 4.94
N TYR A 7 9.44 -6.70 4.17
CA TYR A 7 9.25 -6.43 2.74
C TYR A 7 7.78 -6.51 2.36
N LEU A 8 7.39 -5.72 1.34
CA LEU A 8 6.10 -5.83 0.67
C LEU A 8 6.30 -5.68 -0.83
N SER A 9 5.59 -6.49 -1.62
CA SER A 9 5.52 -6.25 -3.06
C SER A 9 4.96 -4.86 -3.38
N ASN A 10 5.39 -4.26 -4.49
CA ASN A 10 4.90 -2.93 -4.89
C ASN A 10 3.37 -2.88 -5.01
N ARG A 11 2.75 -3.97 -5.47
CA ARG A 11 1.30 -4.10 -5.57
C ARG A 11 0.64 -4.03 -4.19
N MET A 12 1.20 -4.71 -3.19
CA MET A 12 0.68 -4.69 -1.83
C MET A 12 0.85 -3.30 -1.18
N ARG A 13 1.99 -2.63 -1.43
CA ARG A 13 2.20 -1.24 -0.98
C ARG A 13 1.12 -0.30 -1.49
N GLN A 14 0.75 -0.41 -2.77
CA GLN A 14 -0.33 0.38 -3.37
C GLN A 14 -1.70 0.08 -2.76
N ASN A 15 -2.03 -1.20 -2.56
CA ASN A 15 -3.30 -1.61 -1.97
C ASN A 15 -3.43 -1.13 -0.52
N LEU A 16 -2.38 -1.30 0.29
CA LEU A 16 -2.37 -0.89 1.69
C LEU A 16 -2.49 0.63 1.82
N ALA A 17 -1.70 1.38 1.04
CA ALA A 17 -1.78 2.84 1.05
C ALA A 17 -3.17 3.34 0.62
N SER A 18 -3.73 2.77 -0.45
CA SER A 18 -5.08 3.13 -0.89
C SER A 18 -6.15 2.82 0.15
N TYR A 19 -6.07 1.65 0.81
CA TYR A 19 -7.02 1.25 1.85
C TYR A 19 -6.93 2.15 3.09
N LEU A 20 -5.71 2.44 3.56
CA LEU A 20 -5.48 3.34 4.69
C LEU A 20 -6.10 4.73 4.45
N ILE A 21 -5.94 5.26 3.25
CA ILE A 21 -6.38 6.61 2.89
C ILE A 21 -7.88 6.65 2.60
N ASN A 22 -8.38 5.75 1.75
CA ASN A 22 -9.73 5.85 1.18
C ASN A 22 -10.77 5.08 1.99
N ASP A 23 -10.40 3.94 2.57
CA ASP A 23 -11.33 3.07 3.28
C ASP A 23 -11.31 3.35 4.79
N LEU A 24 -10.12 3.60 5.36
CA LEU A 24 -9.98 3.96 6.78
C LEU A 24 -9.98 5.47 7.04
N GLY A 25 -9.83 6.31 6.01
CA GLY A 25 -9.83 7.77 6.15
C GLY A 25 -8.65 8.32 6.99
N CYS A 26 -7.56 7.56 7.09
CA CYS A 26 -6.41 7.91 7.89
C CYS A 26 -5.44 8.83 7.14
N ASP A 27 -4.64 9.59 7.89
CA ASP A 27 -3.59 10.43 7.33
C ASP A 27 -2.50 9.56 6.68
N TRP A 28 -2.26 9.80 5.40
CA TRP A 28 -1.25 9.09 4.61
C TRP A 28 0.15 9.21 5.21
N ARG A 29 0.46 10.31 5.91
CA ARG A 29 1.77 10.55 6.54
C ARG A 29 2.07 9.52 7.64
N ALA A 30 1.05 9.06 8.35
CA ALA A 30 1.20 8.02 9.36
C ALA A 30 1.57 6.68 8.71
N GLY A 31 0.95 6.34 7.58
CA GLY A 31 1.29 5.15 6.79
C GLY A 31 2.71 5.24 6.21
N ALA A 32 3.10 6.40 5.70
CA ALA A 32 4.45 6.65 5.19
C ALA A 32 5.53 6.46 6.27
N ALA A 33 5.31 7.02 7.47
CA ALA A 33 6.21 6.85 8.62
C ALA A 33 6.26 5.39 9.12
N TRP A 34 5.15 4.67 9.02
CA TRP A 34 5.12 3.25 9.36
C TRP A 34 5.97 2.42 8.38
N PHE A 35 5.87 2.70 7.08
CA PHE A 35 6.73 2.06 6.07
C PHE A 35 8.21 2.38 6.27
N GLU A 36 8.55 3.62 6.65
CA GLU A 36 9.92 4.03 6.96
C GLU A 36 10.57 3.19 8.07
N THR A 37 9.80 2.74 9.05
CA THR A 37 10.31 1.96 10.18
C THR A 37 10.35 0.44 9.94
N HIS A 38 9.66 -0.07 8.91
CA HIS A 38 9.46 -1.52 8.72
C HIS A 38 10.01 -2.07 7.40
N LEU A 39 10.19 -1.22 6.38
CA LEU A 39 10.70 -1.67 5.08
C LEU A 39 12.21 -1.79 5.09
N ILE A 40 12.72 -2.98 4.78
CA ILE A 40 14.14 -3.27 4.61
C ILE A 40 14.74 -2.51 3.41
N ASP A 41 13.92 -2.23 2.41
CA ASP A 41 14.25 -1.52 1.18
C ASP A 41 13.69 -0.08 1.18
N PHE A 42 13.59 0.52 2.36
CA PHE A 42 13.12 1.89 2.48
C PHE A 42 14.01 2.85 1.69
N ASP A 43 13.37 3.62 0.81
CA ASP A 43 13.93 4.80 0.17
C ASP A 43 12.96 5.97 0.38
N VAL A 44 13.48 7.09 0.86
CA VAL A 44 12.67 8.25 1.24
C VAL A 44 11.89 8.81 0.04
N TYR A 45 12.52 8.94 -1.12
CA TYR A 45 11.90 9.54 -2.29
C TYR A 45 10.81 8.64 -2.87
N SER A 46 11.10 7.35 -2.99
CA SER A 46 10.17 6.35 -3.49
C SER A 46 8.98 6.16 -2.55
N ASN A 47 9.22 6.09 -1.24
CA ASN A 47 8.13 5.95 -0.26
C ASN A 47 7.22 7.19 -0.28
N GLN A 48 7.78 8.38 -0.03
CA GLN A 48 7.01 9.61 0.05
C GLN A 48 6.28 9.91 -1.27
N GLY A 49 6.94 9.71 -2.42
CA GLY A 49 6.34 9.89 -3.74
C GLY A 49 5.14 8.99 -3.99
N ASN A 50 5.23 7.70 -3.63
CA ASN A 50 4.11 6.76 -3.77
C ASN A 50 2.92 7.12 -2.86
N TRP A 51 3.19 7.49 -1.60
CA TRP A 51 2.14 7.90 -0.68
C TRP A 51 1.45 9.20 -1.10
N LEU A 52 2.21 10.20 -1.56
CA LEU A 52 1.68 11.46 -2.10
C LEU A 52 0.84 11.23 -3.37
N TYR A 53 1.28 10.33 -4.24
CA TYR A 53 0.57 9.98 -5.47
C TYR A 53 -0.80 9.34 -5.18
N LEU A 54 -0.87 8.47 -4.18
CA LEU A 54 -2.09 7.76 -3.79
C LEU A 54 -3.02 8.59 -2.90
N SER A 55 -2.49 9.54 -2.12
CA SER A 55 -3.31 10.46 -1.33
C SER A 55 -4.02 11.51 -2.17
N GLY A 56 -3.60 11.70 -3.42
CA GLY A 56 -4.13 12.77 -4.28
C GLY A 56 -3.65 14.17 -3.86
N CYS A 57 -2.75 14.27 -2.87
CA CYS A 57 -2.13 15.54 -2.45
C CYS A 57 -0.87 15.89 -3.27
N GLY A 58 -0.46 15.05 -4.23
CA GLY A 58 0.68 15.28 -5.10
C GLY A 58 0.40 16.15 -6.34
N THR A 59 1.37 16.19 -7.25
CA THR A 59 1.41 17.08 -8.43
C THR A 59 0.34 16.77 -9.50
N ASP A 60 -0.36 15.63 -9.40
CA ASP A 60 -1.51 15.28 -10.25
C ASP A 60 -2.71 14.89 -9.35
N PRO A 61 -3.50 15.88 -8.88
CA PRO A 61 -4.55 15.71 -7.88
C PRO A 61 -5.82 15.08 -8.44
N ARG A 62 -5.69 14.19 -9.44
CA ARG A 62 -6.83 13.40 -9.93
C ARG A 62 -7.36 12.54 -8.77
N GLY A 63 -8.48 12.97 -8.20
CA GLY A 63 -9.22 12.22 -7.20
C GLY A 63 -9.64 10.85 -7.74
N GLY A 64 -9.80 9.88 -6.85
CA GLY A 64 -10.39 8.58 -7.19
C GLY A 64 -9.43 7.43 -7.46
N ARG A 65 -8.16 7.49 -7.02
CA ARG A 65 -7.23 6.33 -7.04
C ARG A 65 -7.51 5.34 -5.89
N ARG A 66 -8.78 4.99 -5.69
CA ARG A 66 -9.16 3.93 -4.74
C ARG A 66 -8.92 2.56 -5.41
N PHE A 67 -8.12 1.74 -4.77
CA PHE A 67 -7.91 0.35 -5.16
C PHE A 67 -8.98 -0.49 -4.46
N ASN A 68 -9.83 -1.16 -5.24
CA ASN A 68 -10.79 -2.10 -4.69
C ASN A 68 -10.06 -3.39 -4.27
N PRO A 69 -10.00 -3.75 -2.97
CA PRO A 69 -9.26 -4.92 -2.51
C PRO A 69 -9.70 -6.22 -3.16
N ASP A 70 -11.00 -6.43 -3.36
CA ASP A 70 -11.54 -7.65 -3.98
C ASP A 70 -11.12 -7.76 -5.45
N LYS A 71 -11.13 -6.64 -6.18
CA LYS A 71 -10.64 -6.62 -7.56
C LYS A 71 -9.14 -6.94 -7.60
N GLN A 72 -8.37 -6.34 -6.70
CA GLN A 72 -6.92 -6.55 -6.65
C GLN A 72 -6.56 -7.99 -6.27
N ALA A 73 -7.31 -8.59 -5.34
CA ALA A 73 -7.16 -10.01 -5.02
C ALA A 73 -7.50 -10.90 -6.22
N ARG A 74 -8.58 -10.63 -6.95
CA ARG A 74 -8.91 -11.40 -8.16
C ARG A 74 -7.86 -11.25 -9.27
N ASP A 75 -7.32 -10.05 -9.46
CA ASP A 75 -6.39 -9.78 -10.56
C ASP A 75 -4.95 -10.27 -10.27
N TYR A 76 -4.51 -10.21 -9.00
CA TYR A 76 -3.12 -10.45 -8.60
C TYR A 76 -2.90 -11.62 -7.64
N ASP A 77 -3.98 -12.22 -7.11
CA ASP A 77 -3.96 -13.42 -6.27
C ASP A 77 -5.17 -14.34 -6.60
N PRO A 78 -5.34 -14.74 -7.88
CA PRO A 78 -6.55 -15.44 -8.35
C PRO A 78 -6.75 -16.80 -7.70
N ASP A 79 -5.65 -17.51 -7.36
CA ASP A 79 -5.68 -18.80 -6.67
C ASP A 79 -5.70 -18.65 -5.14
N GLY A 80 -5.58 -17.43 -4.62
CA GLY A 80 -5.54 -17.17 -3.18
C GLY A 80 -4.25 -17.63 -2.50
N SER A 81 -3.22 -18.01 -3.25
CA SER A 81 -1.97 -18.57 -2.70
C SER A 81 -1.25 -17.57 -1.79
N TYR A 82 -1.22 -16.28 -2.16
CA TYR A 82 -0.59 -15.24 -1.35
C TYR A 82 -1.37 -15.02 -0.05
N ARG A 83 -2.70 -14.94 -0.10
CA ARG A 83 -3.53 -14.82 1.11
C ARG A 83 -3.41 -16.05 2.00
N ALA A 84 -3.42 -17.26 1.43
CA ALA A 84 -3.27 -18.50 2.19
C ALA A 84 -1.90 -18.64 2.88
N LEU A 85 -0.86 -18.01 2.31
CA LEU A 85 0.46 -17.96 2.91
C LEU A 85 0.52 -17.01 4.11
N TRP A 86 -0.09 -15.82 4.00
CA TRP A 86 0.11 -14.73 4.96
C TRP A 86 -1.05 -14.47 5.94
N CYS A 87 -2.26 -14.95 5.66
CA CYS A 87 -3.45 -14.76 6.51
C CYS A 87 -3.73 -15.96 7.43
N ARG A 88 -2.67 -16.62 7.92
CA ARG A 88 -2.79 -17.73 8.87
C ARG A 88 -2.90 -17.24 10.30
#